data_AF-A0A1F8ZTN2-F1
#
_entry.id   AF-A0A1F8ZTN2-F1
#
_cell.length_a   1.000
_cell.length_b   1.000
_cell.length_c   1.000
_cell.angle_alpha   90.00
_cell.angle_beta   90.00
_cell.angle_gamma   90.00
#
_symmetry.space_group_name_H-M   'P 1'
#
loop_
_entity.id
_entity.type
_entity.pdbx_description
1 polymer ?
#
loop_
_entity_poly.entity_id
_entity_poly.type
_entity_poly.pdbx_seq_one_letter_code
_entity_poly.pdbx_strand_id
1 'polypeptide(L)'
;MKIKTEQIDRLVDRLMKAYQAKELIMLKAKEHEVRAKIKEIITRNFHEEEVIEEEARQMLASHAGQVKEMDHYKMFLLIKQKLAQKRGFIL
;
A
#
# COMPACT_ATOMS: atom_id res chain seq x y z
N MET A 1 7.98 2.04 -0.08
CA MET A 1 8.19 3.22 0.82
C MET A 1 8.16 2.78 2.28
N LYS A 2 9.08 3.23 3.15
CA LYS A 2 9.00 2.95 4.59
C LYS A 2 8.08 3.96 5.28
N ILE A 3 6.84 3.58 5.56
CA ILE A 3 5.89 4.41 6.31
C ILE A 3 6.09 4.19 7.80
N LYS A 4 6.20 5.28 8.56
CA LYS A 4 6.31 5.20 10.03
C LYS A 4 4.94 4.90 10.63
N THR A 5 4.91 4.07 11.68
CA THR A 5 3.68 3.73 12.41
C THR A 5 2.92 4.97 12.89
N GLU A 6 3.62 6.01 13.33
CA GLU A 6 3.04 7.29 13.74
C GLU A 6 2.24 7.99 12.62
N GLN A 7 2.65 7.82 11.36
CA GLN A 7 1.94 8.38 10.21
C GLN A 7 0.63 7.64 9.95
N ILE A 8 0.64 6.31 10.13
CA ILE A 8 -0.56 5.48 10.05
C ILE A 8 -1.53 5.86 11.17
N ASP A 9 -1.04 6.05 12.39
CA ASP A 9 -1.89 6.46 13.53
C ASP A 9 -2.57 7.81 13.27
N ARG A 10 -1.82 8.81 12.80
CA ARG A 10 -2.39 10.12 12.42
C ARG A 10 -3.40 10.03 11.27
N LEU A 11 -3.19 9.13 10.32
CA LEU A 11 -4.13 8.90 9.23
C LEU A 11 -5.43 8.31 9.75
N VAL A 12 -5.35 7.27 10.57
CA VAL A 12 -6.51 6.61 11.21
C VAL A 12 -7.30 7.61 12.05
N ASP A 13 -6.62 8.44 12.83
CA ASP A 13 -7.25 9.50 13.64
C ASP A 13 -8.09 10.46 12.78
N ARG A 14 -7.51 10.95 11.68
CA ARG A 14 -8.18 11.90 10.78
C ARG A 14 -9.35 11.25 10.07
N LEU A 15 -9.21 10.00 9.66
CA LEU A 15 -10.23 9.25 8.94
C LEU A 15 -11.45 9.02 9.85
N MET A 16 -11.22 8.54 11.08
CA MET A 16 -12.27 8.36 12.08
C MET A 16 -13.00 9.68 12.38
N LYS A 17 -12.26 10.75 12.69
CA LYS A 17 -12.83 12.07 12.99
C LYS A 17 -13.67 12.62 11.83
N ALA A 18 -13.16 12.54 10.61
CA ALA A 18 -13.86 13.09 9.43
C ALA A 18 -15.15 12.33 9.13
N TYR A 19 -15.16 11.00 9.27
CA TYR A 19 -16.32 10.17 8.96
C TYR A 19 -17.39 10.27 10.05
N GLN A 20 -16.98 10.35 11.32
CA GLN A 20 -17.90 10.61 12.43
C GLN A 20 -18.51 12.01 12.34
N ALA A 21 -17.71 13.05 12.08
CA ALA A 21 -18.19 14.43 11.99
C ALA A 21 -19.18 14.65 10.83
N LYS A 22 -19.12 13.83 9.79
CA LYS A 22 -20.06 13.85 8.65
C LYS A 22 -21.19 12.83 8.79
N GLU A 23 -21.28 12.14 9.93
CA GLU A 23 -22.27 11.09 10.19
C GLU A 23 -22.29 9.97 9.12
N LEU A 24 -21.15 9.72 8.47
CA LEU A 24 -21.03 8.71 7.40
C LEU A 24 -20.86 7.29 7.95
N ILE A 25 -20.56 7.16 9.25
CA ILE A 25 -20.34 5.87 9.91
C ILE A 25 -21.02 5.84 11.28
N MET A 26 -21.48 4.65 11.66
CA MET A 26 -21.92 4.34 13.02
C MET A 26 -21.07 3.20 13.56
N LEU A 27 -20.40 3.43 14.69
CA LEU A 27 -19.56 2.40 15.31
C LEU A 27 -20.43 1.37 16.03
N LYS A 28 -20.28 0.10 15.67
CA LYS A 28 -20.94 -1.05 16.34
C LYS A 28 -20.07 -1.69 17.42
N ALA A 29 -18.85 -1.18 17.61
CA ALA A 29 -17.82 -1.68 18.50
C ALA A 29 -17.12 -0.50 19.18
N LYS A 30 -16.25 -0.77 20.16
CA LYS A 30 -15.54 0.32 20.85
C LYS A 30 -14.59 1.02 19.88
N GLU A 31 -14.45 2.34 20.02
CA GLU A 31 -13.66 3.15 19.08
C GLU A 31 -12.22 2.66 18.93
N HIS A 32 -11.57 2.23 20.02
CA HIS A 32 -10.20 1.70 19.98
C HIS A 32 -10.07 0.40 19.19
N GLU A 33 -11.10 -0.47 19.21
CA GLU A 33 -11.14 -1.72 18.44
C GLU A 33 -11.23 -1.42 16.94
N VAL A 34 -12.08 -0.46 16.58
CA VAL A 34 -12.23 -0.01 15.18
C VAL A 34 -10.94 0.64 14.69
N ARG A 35 -10.33 1.51 15.49
CA ARG A 35 -9.03 2.13 15.18
C ARG A 35 -7.93 1.11 14.96
N ALA A 36 -7.82 0.12 15.86
CA ALA A 36 -6.86 -0.96 15.73
C ALA A 36 -7.07 -1.75 14.43
N LYS A 37 -8.34 -2.02 14.07
CA LYS A 37 -8.65 -2.75 12.84
C LYS A 37 -8.31 -1.97 11.57
N ILE A 38 -8.61 -0.67 11.54
CA ILE A 38 -8.25 0.19 10.41
C ILE A 38 -6.72 0.26 10.28
N LYS A 39 -5.99 0.43 11.39
CA LYS A 39 -4.53 0.44 11.41
C LYS A 39 -3.95 -0.86 10.86
N GLU A 40 -4.47 -2.01 11.29
CA GLU A 40 -4.08 -3.34 10.80
C GLU A 40 -4.27 -3.44 9.28
N ILE A 41 -5.43 -3.05 8.77
CA ILE A 41 -5.76 -3.11 7.34
C ILE A 41 -4.82 -2.22 6.51
N ILE A 42 -4.61 -0.97 6.93
CA ILE A 42 -3.73 -0.03 6.23
C ILE A 42 -2.28 -0.53 6.26
N THR A 43 -1.82 -1.01 7.41
CA THR A 43 -0.45 -1.53 7.57
C THR A 43 -0.23 -2.75 6.67
N ARG A 44 -1.20 -3.68 6.63
CA ARG A 44 -1.15 -4.85 5.77
C ARG A 44 -1.12 -4.44 4.28
N ASN A 45 -1.92 -3.46 3.88
CA ASN A 45 -1.95 -2.99 2.51
C ASN A 45 -0.60 -2.38 2.07
N PHE A 46 0.05 -1.59 2.92
CA PHE A 46 1.41 -1.09 2.63
C PHE A 46 2.45 -2.19 2.57
N HIS A 47 2.35 -3.21 3.42
CA HIS A 47 3.24 -4.35 3.37
C HIS A 47 3.08 -5.15 2.08
N GLU A 48 1.84 -5.38 1.63
CA GLU A 48 1.56 -6.00 0.34
C GLU A 48 2.15 -5.20 -0.83
N GLU A 49 2.06 -3.87 -0.78
CA GLU A 49 2.68 -2.99 -1.78
C GLU A 49 4.22 -3.13 -1.79
N GLU A 50 4.85 -3.17 -0.61
CA GLU A 50 6.29 -3.32 -0.46
C GLU A 50 6.77 -4.67 -1.03
N VAL A 51 6.01 -5.74 -0.82
CA VAL A 51 6.31 -7.06 -1.42
C VAL A 51 6.21 -7.01 -2.95
N ILE A 52 5.21 -6.32 -3.50
CA ILE A 52 5.08 -6.13 -4.96
C ILE A 52 6.28 -5.33 -5.50
N GLU A 53 6.69 -4.29 -4.78
CA GLU A 53 7.82 -3.44 -5.15
C GLU A 53 9.13 -4.25 -5.18
N GLU A 54 9.37 -5.06 -4.15
CA GLU A 54 10.58 -5.88 -4.05
C GLU A 54 10.63 -6.97 -5.12
N GLU A 55 9.50 -7.65 -5.39
CA GLU A 55 9.41 -8.62 -6.48
C GLU A 55 9.66 -7.95 -7.84
N ALA A 56 9.15 -6.74 -8.06
CA ALA A 56 9.42 -5.98 -9.29
C ALA A 56 10.92 -5.66 -9.46
N ARG A 57 11.61 -5.31 -8.37
CA ARG A 57 13.07 -5.07 -8.38
C ARG A 57 13.85 -6.34 -8.72
N GLN A 58 13.49 -7.48 -8.12
CA GLN A 58 14.12 -8.78 -8.39
C GLN A 58 13.93 -9.23 -9.84
N MET A 59 12.72 -9.05 -10.39
CA MET A 59 12.44 -9.34 -11.79
C MET A 59 13.27 -8.46 -12.73
N LEU A 60 13.40 -7.17 -12.43
CA LEU A 60 14.21 -6.26 -13.22
C LEU A 60 15.70 -6.61 -13.17
N ALA A 61 16.23 -6.93 -11.98
CA ALA A 61 17.62 -7.34 -11.80
C ALA A 61 17.96 -8.62 -12.60
N SER A 62 17.03 -9.59 -12.64
CA SER A 62 17.19 -10.84 -13.40
C SER A 62 17.27 -10.64 -14.92
N HIS A 63 16.77 -9.50 -15.44
CA HIS A 63 16.72 -9.20 -16.88
C HIS A 63 17.68 -8.06 -17.30
N ALA A 64 18.53 -7.57 -16.39
CA ALA A 64 19.38 -6.39 -16.62
C ALA A 64 20.36 -6.51 -17.81
N GLY A 65 20.71 -7.74 -18.23
CA GLY A 65 21.60 -7.98 -19.37
C GLY A 65 20.98 -7.77 -20.76
N GLN A 66 19.64 -7.71 -20.88
CA GLN A 66 18.93 -7.63 -22.16
C GLN A 66 18.39 -6.23 -22.48
N VAL A 67 18.58 -5.27 -21.59
CA VAL A 67 17.84 -4.00 -21.59
C VAL A 67 18.82 -2.86 -21.83
N LYS A 68 19.30 -2.71 -23.06
CA LYS A 68 20.15 -1.57 -23.46
C LYS A 68 19.35 -0.37 -23.97
N GLU A 69 18.08 -0.56 -24.35
CA GLU A 69 17.29 0.47 -25.07
C GLU A 69 16.10 1.01 -24.29
N MET A 70 15.62 0.33 -23.24
CA MET A 70 14.45 0.78 -22.46
C MET A 70 14.88 1.33 -21.10
N ASP A 71 14.34 2.49 -20.72
CA ASP A 71 14.57 3.11 -19.41
C ASP A 71 14.16 2.14 -18.28
N HIS A 72 15.14 1.73 -17.47
CA HIS A 72 14.97 0.81 -16.34
C HIS A 72 13.82 1.24 -15.42
N TYR A 73 13.59 2.55 -15.26
CA TYR A 73 12.50 3.06 -14.44
C TYR A 73 11.12 2.76 -15.05
N LYS A 74 10.96 2.93 -16.36
CA LYS A 74 9.70 2.61 -17.06
C LYS A 74 9.40 1.11 -16.98
N MET A 75 10.43 0.29 -17.13
CA MET A 75 10.27 -1.16 -17.05
C MET A 75 9.88 -1.63 -15.64
N PHE A 76 10.50 -1.03 -14.62
CA PHE A 76 10.11 -1.24 -13.23
C PHE A 76 8.63 -0.92 -12.99
N LEU A 77 8.15 0.23 -13.47
CA LEU A 77 6.73 0.62 -13.32
C LEU A 77 5.78 -0.37 -14.00
N LEU A 78 6.12 -0.83 -15.22
CA LEU A 78 5.31 -1.82 -15.94
C LEU A 78 5.24 -3.17 -15.21
N ILE A 79 6.37 -3.63 -14.67
CA ILE A 79 6.44 -4.87 -13.90
C ILE A 79 5.61 -4.72 -12.61
N LYS A 80 5.78 -3.61 -11.87
CA LYS A 80 5.01 -3.31 -10.66
C LYS A 80 3.51 -3.33 -10.96
N GLN A 81 3.09 -2.71 -12.06
CA GLN A 81 1.67 -2.66 -12.45
C GLN A 81 1.11 -4.04 -12.80
N LYS A 82 1.86 -4.86 -13.56
CA LYS A 82 1.44 -6.23 -13.86
C LYS A 82 1.34 -7.11 -12.62
N LEU A 83 2.29 -6.99 -11.70
CA LEU A 83 2.29 -7.72 -10.43
C LEU A 83 1.11 -7.32 -9.55
N ALA A 84 0.82 -6.02 -9.44
CA ALA A 84 -0.33 -5.53 -8.71
C ALA A 84 -1.65 -6.06 -9.29
N GLN A 85 -1.84 -5.96 -10.61
CA GLN A 85 -3.04 -6.50 -11.28
C GLN A 85 -3.21 -8.00 -11.02
N LYS A 86 -2.14 -8.79 -11.12
CA LYS A 86 -2.18 -10.24 -10.87
C LYS A 86 -2.59 -10.58 -9.43
N ARG A 87 -2.22 -9.74 -8.47
CA ARG A 87 -2.56 -9.91 -7.04
C ARG A 87 -3.89 -9.26 -6.65
N GLY A 88 -4.61 -8.63 -7.60
CA GLY A 88 -5.80 -7.85 -7.29
C GLY A 88 -5.51 -6.61 -6.44
N PHE A 89 -4.26 -6.15 -6.41
CA PHE A 89 -3.82 -4.98 -5.67
C PHE A 89 -4.02 -3.71 -6.52
N ILE A 90 -4.57 -2.66 -5.91
CA ILE A 90 -4.79 -1.37 -6.55
C ILE A 90 -3.61 -0.46 -6.18
N LEU A 91 -2.84 -0.02 -7.19
CA LEU A 91 -1.72 0.91 -7.05
C LEU A 91 -2.15 2.37 -7.06
#